data_AF-A0A939VZT5-F1
#
_entry.id   AF-A0A939VZT5-F1
#
_cell.length_a   1.000
_cell.length_b   1.000
_cell.length_c   1.000
_cell.angle_alpha   90.00
_cell.angle_beta   90.00
_cell.angle_gamma   90.00
#
_symmetry.space_group_name_H-M   'P 1'
#
loop_
_entity.id
_entity.type
_entity.pdbx_description
1 polymer ?
#
loop_
_entity_poly.entity_id
_entity_poly.type
_entity_poly.pdbx_seq_one_letter_code
_entity_poly.pdbx_strand_id
1 'polypeptide(L)'
;MWLKSAGSNSGYGDYKDGWEIPGGKLEPGETPEACIVREIREELATEIKAEKILGVVDYDYPNFHLIMYCILCTIVSGELKLLEHEAAKWVTKETLRSVDWLPADQLILDKIEEIL
;
A
#
# COMPACT_ATOMS: atom_id res chain seq x y z
N MET A 1 -3.06 2.01 10.73
CA MET A 1 -2.50 1.89 9.36
C MET A 1 -3.14 2.93 8.45
N TRP A 2 -2.40 3.49 7.50
CA TRP A 2 -2.91 4.47 6.54
C TRP A 2 -3.20 3.80 5.19
N LEU A 3 -4.33 4.15 4.57
CA LEU A 3 -4.82 3.59 3.30
C LEU A 3 -5.18 4.70 2.31
N LYS A 4 -5.09 4.36 1.02
CA LYS A 4 -5.63 5.17 -0.09
C LYS A 4 -6.73 4.41 -0.83
N SER A 5 -7.63 5.16 -1.47
CA SER A 5 -8.55 4.60 -2.46
C SER A 5 -7.80 4.22 -3.73
N ALA A 6 -8.11 3.07 -4.31
CA ALA A 6 -7.55 2.64 -5.59
C ALA A 6 -7.84 3.68 -6.68
N GLY A 7 -6.78 4.26 -7.24
CA GLY A 7 -6.91 5.28 -8.28
C GLY A 7 -7.20 4.69 -9.66
N SER A 8 -7.69 5.50 -10.59
CA SER A 8 -7.89 5.11 -12.00
C SER A 8 -6.62 4.60 -12.70
N ASN A 9 -5.44 4.87 -12.13
CA ASN A 9 -4.13 4.60 -12.72
C ASN A 9 -3.32 3.51 -11.97
N SER A 10 -3.92 2.83 -11.00
CA SER A 10 -3.27 1.82 -10.14
C SER A 10 -2.85 0.53 -10.88
N GLY A 11 -3.12 0.42 -12.19
CA GLY A 11 -2.81 -0.75 -12.99
C GLY A 11 -3.75 -1.94 -12.77
N TYR A 12 -4.66 -1.85 -11.79
CA TYR A 12 -5.62 -2.91 -11.43
C TYR A 12 -6.83 -2.99 -12.39
N GLY A 13 -7.03 -2.05 -13.31
CA GLY A 13 -8.12 -2.11 -14.29
C GLY A 13 -9.47 -1.68 -13.70
N ASP A 14 -10.45 -2.59 -13.62
CA ASP A 14 -11.85 -2.31 -13.23
C ASP A 14 -12.08 -2.17 -11.71
N TYR A 15 -11.06 -2.37 -10.86
CA TYR A 15 -11.19 -2.31 -9.40
C TYR A 15 -11.09 -0.88 -8.84
N LYS A 16 -11.86 0.05 -9.40
CA LYS A 16 -11.70 1.50 -9.18
C LYS A 16 -12.28 2.05 -7.87
N ASP A 17 -12.89 1.20 -7.04
CA ASP A 17 -13.62 1.64 -5.83
C ASP A 17 -13.15 0.97 -4.53
N GLY A 18 -12.05 0.20 -4.58
CA GLY A 18 -11.49 -0.48 -3.41
C GLY A 18 -10.48 0.35 -2.61
N TRP A 19 -10.17 -0.10 -1.40
CA TRP A 19 -9.06 0.42 -0.58
C TRP A 19 -7.81 -0.45 -0.76
N GLU A 20 -6.65 0.20 -0.84
CA GLU A 20 -5.35 -0.45 -1.05
C GLU A 20 -4.27 0.12 -0.13
N ILE A 21 -3.20 -0.67 0.06
CA ILE A 21 -2.00 -0.23 0.75
C ILE A 21 -1.21 0.72 -0.18
N PRO A 22 -0.68 1.85 0.32
CA PRO A 22 0.08 2.78 -0.52
C PRO A 22 1.42 2.19 -0.96
N GLY A 23 1.86 2.59 -2.14
CA GLY A 23 3.07 2.10 -2.78
C GLY A 23 2.94 2.16 -4.30
N GLY A 24 3.95 1.62 -4.97
CA GLY A 24 4.01 1.62 -6.43
C GLY A 24 4.94 0.55 -6.98
N LYS A 25 5.37 0.74 -8.22
CA LYS A 25 6.12 -0.27 -8.97
C LYS A 25 7.61 -0.14 -8.68
N LEU A 26 8.27 -1.28 -8.48
CA LEU A 26 9.73 -1.31 -8.42
C LEU A 26 10.33 -0.91 -9.77
N GLU A 27 11.33 -0.02 -9.72
CA GLU A 27 12.14 0.31 -10.88
C GLU A 27 13.34 -0.64 -11.06
N PRO A 28 13.90 -0.78 -12.27
CA PRO A 28 15.06 -1.63 -12.50
C PRO A 28 16.25 -1.25 -11.62
N GLY A 29 16.73 -2.22 -10.83
CA GLY A 29 17.87 -2.03 -9.92
C GLY A 29 17.49 -1.46 -8.54
N GLU A 30 16.21 -1.19 -8.31
CA GLU A 30 15.69 -0.69 -7.03
C GLU A 30 15.41 -1.85 -6.06
N THR A 31 15.71 -1.66 -4.76
CA THR A 31 15.27 -2.60 -3.72
C THR A 31 13.83 -2.29 -3.30
N PRO A 32 13.06 -3.26 -2.80
CA PRO A 32 11.72 -2.98 -2.28
C PRO A 32 11.66 -1.84 -1.25
N GLU A 33 12.67 -1.76 -0.37
CA GLU A 33 12.80 -0.72 0.63
C GLU A 33 13.06 0.67 0.02
N ALA A 34 13.92 0.75 -0.99
CA ALA A 34 14.18 2.00 -1.70
C ALA A 34 12.93 2.47 -2.47
N CYS A 35 12.23 1.52 -3.11
CA CYS A 35 11.01 1.78 -3.85
C CYS A 35 9.94 2.39 -2.94
N ILE A 36 9.60 1.74 -1.81
CA ILE A 36 8.53 2.28 -0.96
C ILE A 36 8.86 3.66 -0.38
N VAL A 37 10.12 3.94 -0.06
CA VAL A 37 10.55 5.26 0.42
C VAL A 37 10.35 6.32 -0.67
N ARG A 38 10.73 6.02 -1.92
CA ARG A 38 10.52 6.92 -3.06
C ARG A 38 9.03 7.16 -3.32
N GLU A 39 8.25 6.08 -3.44
CA GLU A 39 6.81 6.12 -3.73
C GLU A 39 6.05 6.93 -2.69
N ILE A 40 6.27 6.68 -1.38
CA ILE A 40 5.57 7.43 -0.33
C ILE A 40 5.96 8.92 -0.33
N ARG A 41 7.20 9.24 -0.69
CA ARG A 41 7.61 10.64 -0.83
C ARG A 41 6.91 11.31 -2.02
N GLU A 42 6.79 10.60 -3.15
CA GLU A 42 6.15 11.09 -4.38
C GLU A 42 4.63 11.23 -4.22
N GLU A 43 3.98 10.23 -3.64
CA GLU A 43 2.51 10.21 -3.50
C GLU A 43 2.00 11.05 -2.33
N LEU A 44 2.75 11.10 -1.21
CA LEU A 44 2.25 11.61 0.07
C LEU A 44 3.10 12.73 0.70
N ALA A 45 4.13 13.22 0.01
CA ALA A 45 5.09 14.21 0.53
C ALA A 45 5.61 13.88 1.94
N THR A 46 5.78 12.59 2.23
CA THR A 46 6.12 12.08 3.56
C THR A 46 7.41 11.29 3.51
N GLU A 47 8.30 11.56 4.46
CA GLU A 47 9.54 10.81 4.63
C GLU A 47 9.28 9.64 5.57
N ILE A 48 9.57 8.43 5.11
CA ILE A 48 9.43 7.20 5.87
C ILE A 48 10.76 6.46 5.97
N LYS A 49 10.85 5.59 6.97
CA LYS A 49 11.90 4.60 7.10
C LYS A 49 11.29 3.21 6.92
N ALA A 50 11.77 2.46 5.94
CA ALA A 50 11.48 1.04 5.79
C ALA A 50 12.13 0.25 6.94
N GLU A 51 11.33 -0.53 7.67
CA GLU A 51 11.81 -1.29 8.84
C GLU A 51 12.02 -2.76 8.50
N LYS A 52 10.97 -3.45 8.02
CA LYS A 52 11.04 -4.87 7.66
C LYS A 52 9.96 -5.27 6.66
N ILE A 53 10.24 -6.31 5.87
CA ILE A 53 9.23 -6.99 5.06
C ILE A 53 8.25 -7.70 6.00
N LEU A 54 6.97 -7.33 5.93
CA LEU A 54 5.88 -7.97 6.64
C LEU A 54 5.43 -9.25 5.93
N GLY A 55 5.43 -9.23 4.60
CA GLY A 55 5.15 -10.38 3.76
C GLY A 55 5.24 -10.05 2.28
N VAL A 56 5.07 -11.08 1.46
CA VAL A 56 4.97 -10.97 0.01
C VAL A 56 3.62 -11.52 -0.39
N VAL A 57 2.85 -10.71 -1.12
CA VAL A 57 1.60 -11.11 -1.75
C VAL A 57 1.92 -11.55 -3.18
N ASP A 58 1.39 -12.70 -3.55
CA ASP A 58 1.52 -13.33 -4.86
C ASP A 58 0.09 -13.64 -5.32
N TYR A 59 -0.37 -12.97 -6.39
CA TYR A 59 -1.77 -12.98 -6.78
C TYR A 59 -1.96 -12.86 -8.30
N ASP A 60 -2.73 -13.79 -8.87
CA ASP A 60 -3.13 -13.76 -10.27
C ASP A 60 -4.41 -12.94 -10.47
N TYR A 61 -4.29 -11.79 -11.13
CA TYR A 61 -5.43 -11.12 -11.74
C TYR A 61 -5.70 -11.69 -13.14
N PRO A 62 -6.92 -11.55 -13.68
CA PRO A 62 -7.25 -12.07 -15.01
C PRO A 62 -6.32 -11.59 -16.14
N ASN A 63 -5.75 -10.38 -15.99
CA ASN A 63 -4.97 -9.72 -17.03
C ASN A 63 -3.46 -9.64 -16.72
N PHE A 64 -3.05 -9.91 -15.47
CA PHE A 64 -1.65 -9.81 -15.07
C PHE A 64 -1.41 -10.55 -13.75
N HIS A 65 -0.13 -10.83 -13.47
CA HIS A 65 0.32 -11.43 -12.23
C HIS A 65 0.94 -10.36 -11.33
N LEU A 66 0.51 -10.29 -10.07
CA LEU A 66 1.01 -9.35 -9.07
C LEU A 66 1.95 -10.07 -8.09
N ILE A 67 3.14 -9.51 -7.92
CA ILE A 67 4.00 -9.79 -6.76
C ILE A 67 4.19 -8.47 -6.02
N MET A 68 3.77 -8.40 -4.77
CA MET A 68 3.80 -7.18 -3.95
C MET A 68 4.54 -7.44 -2.64
N TYR A 69 5.59 -6.65 -2.39
CA TYR A 69 6.34 -6.67 -1.13
C TYR A 69 5.69 -5.70 -0.15
N CYS A 70 5.08 -6.22 0.92
CA CYS A 70 4.49 -5.40 1.97
C CYS A 70 5.55 -5.09 3.03
N ILE A 71 5.85 -3.81 3.24
CA ILE A 71 6.92 -3.36 4.13
C ILE A 71 6.34 -2.53 5.27
N LEU A 72 6.68 -2.90 6.50
CA LEU A 72 6.38 -2.08 7.67
C LEU A 72 7.30 -0.86 7.66
N CYS A 73 6.70 0.32 7.73
CA CYS A 73 7.40 1.60 7.68
C CYS A 73 7.06 2.48 8.88
N THR A 74 8.03 3.29 9.31
CA THR A 74 7.84 4.33 10.32
C THR A 74 7.89 5.70 9.66
N ILE A 75 6.98 6.61 10.03
CA ILE A 75 7.04 8.00 9.56
C ILE A 75 8.20 8.70 10.28
N VAL A 76 9.11 9.28 9.51
CA VAL A 76 10.25 10.07 10.02
C VAL A 76 9.87 11.53 10.10
N SER A 77 9.24 12.08 9.05
CA SER A 77 8.78 13.46 9.01
C SER A 77 7.72 13.68 7.93
N GLY A 78 6.93 14.75 8.07
CA GLY A 78 5.83 15.08 7.17
C GLY A 78 4.47 14.71 7.75
N GLU A 79 3.44 15.01 6.98
CA GLU A 79 2.05 14.62 7.25
C GLU A 79 1.57 13.87 6.01
N LEU A 80 0.92 12.71 6.19
CA LEU A 80 0.39 11.92 5.09
C LEU A 80 -0.73 12.69 4.39
N LYS A 81 -0.34 13.53 3.43
CA LYS A 81 -1.19 14.39 2.61
C LYS A 81 -1.23 13.83 1.21
N LEU A 82 -2.43 13.50 0.75
CA LEU A 82 -2.64 13.03 -0.61
C LEU A 82 -2.23 14.08 -1.65
N LEU A 83 -1.35 13.69 -2.57
CA LEU A 83 -1.05 14.50 -3.76
C LEU A 83 -1.83 14.03 -4.99
N GLU A 84 -2.15 12.73 -5.11
CA GLU A 84 -2.70 12.16 -6.36
C GLU A 84 -4.04 11.41 -6.24
N HIS A 85 -4.43 10.91 -5.05
CA HIS A 85 -5.63 10.05 -4.90
C HIS A 85 -6.82 10.80 -4.30
N GLU A 86 -8.03 10.30 -4.56
CA GLU A 86 -9.29 10.97 -4.19
C GLU A 86 -9.61 10.87 -2.69
N ALA A 87 -9.22 9.77 -2.02
CA ALA A 87 -9.49 9.58 -0.60
C ALA A 87 -8.38 8.81 0.13
N ALA A 88 -8.16 9.19 1.40
CA ALA A 88 -7.25 8.53 2.32
C ALA A 88 -7.91 8.35 3.67
N LYS A 89 -7.51 7.32 4.40
CA LYS A 89 -8.00 7.11 5.75
C LYS A 89 -6.98 6.40 6.64
N TRP A 90 -7.11 6.66 7.93
CA TRP A 90 -6.50 5.84 8.96
C TRP A 90 -7.48 4.74 9.38
N VAL A 91 -6.99 3.51 9.49
CA VAL A 91 -7.70 2.38 10.11
C VAL A 91 -6.97 1.91 11.36
N THR A 92 -7.76 1.53 12.36
CA THR A 92 -7.33 0.84 13.58
C THR A 92 -7.45 -0.67 13.38
N LYS A 93 -7.02 -1.46 14.38
CA LYS A 93 -7.22 -2.91 14.38
C LYS A 93 -8.71 -3.27 14.22
N GLU A 94 -9.58 -2.57 14.93
CA GLU A 94 -11.04 -2.82 14.94
C GLU A 94 -11.72 -2.45 13.62
N THR A 95 -11.18 -1.46 12.90
CA THR A 95 -11.74 -0.97 11.63
C THR A 95 -11.00 -1.52 10.41
N LEU A 96 -9.99 -2.36 10.62
CA LEU A 96 -9.15 -2.92 9.56
C LEU A 96 -10.00 -3.64 8.51
N ARG A 97 -10.96 -4.46 8.94
CA ARG A 97 -11.81 -5.27 8.04
C ARG A 97 -13.14 -4.60 7.67
N SER A 98 -13.35 -3.35 8.06
CA SER A 98 -14.59 -2.62 7.77
C SER A 98 -14.56 -1.85 6.46
N VAL A 99 -13.56 -2.09 5.61
CA VAL A 99 -13.36 -1.40 4.33
C VAL A 99 -13.29 -2.41 3.20
N ASP A 100 -13.70 -1.99 2.01
CA ASP A 100 -13.71 -2.84 0.83
C ASP A 100 -12.30 -2.94 0.23
N TRP A 101 -11.52 -3.85 0.77
CA TRP A 101 -10.16 -4.13 0.32
C TRP A 101 -10.11 -4.74 -1.07
N LEU A 102 -9.09 -4.37 -1.84
CA LEU A 102 -8.74 -5.10 -3.06
C LEU A 102 -8.42 -6.58 -2.75
N PRO A 103 -8.73 -7.52 -3.67
CA PRO A 103 -8.54 -8.95 -3.44
C PRO A 103 -7.11 -9.35 -3.01
N ALA A 104 -6.08 -8.75 -3.62
CA ALA A 104 -4.69 -9.05 -3.27
C ALA A 104 -4.32 -8.56 -1.86
N ASP A 105 -4.72 -7.34 -1.49
CA ASP A 105 -4.46 -6.75 -0.17
C ASP A 105 -5.11 -7.52 0.98
N GLN A 106 -6.21 -8.24 0.71
CA GLN A 106 -6.83 -9.10 1.73
C GLN A 106 -5.87 -10.20 2.25
N LEU A 107 -4.92 -10.65 1.42
CA LEU A 107 -4.00 -11.74 1.77
C LEU A 107 -2.96 -11.37 2.84
N ILE A 108 -2.75 -10.08 3.09
CA ILE A 108 -1.78 -9.61 4.10
C ILE A 108 -2.46 -9.13 5.40
N LEU A 109 -3.80 -9.07 5.46
CA LEU A 109 -4.52 -8.48 6.59
C LEU A 109 -4.24 -9.17 7.92
N ASP A 110 -4.13 -10.51 7.95
CA ASP A 110 -3.83 -11.24 9.19
C ASP A 110 -2.50 -10.80 9.80
N LYS A 111 -1.48 -10.60 8.96
CA LYS A 111 -0.16 -10.12 9.41
C LYS A 111 -0.19 -8.68 9.89
N ILE A 112 -1.02 -7.85 9.26
CA ILE A 112 -1.23 -6.46 9.68
C ILE A 112 -1.94 -6.43 11.03
N GLU A 113 -2.97 -7.26 11.22
CA GLU A 113 -3.73 -7.35 12.46
C GLU A 113 -2.87 -7.83 13.65
N GLU A 114 -1.83 -8.63 13.42
CA GLU A 114 -0.87 -9.03 14.46
C GLU A 114 0.01 -7.87 14.97
N ILE A 115 0.22 -6.83 14.15
CA ILE A 115 1.11 -5.71 14.48
C ILE A 115 0.37 -4.40 14.81
N LEU A 116 -0.95 -4.36 14.61
CA LEU A 116 -1.86 -3.28 15.04
C LEU A 116 -2.43 -3.58 16.43
#